data_AF-A0A7G3BWW8-F1
#
_entry.id   AF-A0A7G3BWW8-F1
#
_cell.length_a   1.000
_cell.length_b   1.000
_cell.length_c   1.000
_cell.angle_alpha   90.00
_cell.angle_beta   90.00
_cell.angle_gamma   90.00
#
_symmetry.space_group_name_H-M   'P 1'
#
loop_
_entity.id
_entity.type
_entity.pdbx_description
1 polymer ?
#
loop_
_entity_poly.entity_id
_entity_poly.type
_entity_poly.pdbx_seq_one_letter_code
_entity_poly.pdbx_strand_id
1 'polypeptide(L)'
;MENYKIKVNNEAESREAQELFFELGYCWNTGLGVKNLDAKFLYAKNNTITMGYYSDSFSDSGSKQLTLPQLRDIVVLHRNDVKDANFKLFISPSQGCLSLYKASDDVFYVYADKSKCWDKSRSVGIKNKDLEPIQDSKKDEQGLISGADALRALADGREVEFLHDSHGWVNCLGLNIEQVISGLFKLRLKPRTITLNVEIPAPFEPKEGEEYFLLNPFQECGYDAYIFDSNGCDHIYVQFGAWRTEEEIKKVVAALRGGVKA
;
A
#
# COMPACT_ATOMS: atom_id res chain seq x y z
N MET A 1 2.69 23.21 8.87
CA MET A 1 2.70 21.84 9.40
C MET A 1 3.89 21.71 10.34
N GLU A 2 3.84 20.87 11.38
CA GLU A 2 4.99 20.72 12.28
C GLU A 2 6.15 19.98 11.60
N ASN A 3 7.40 20.25 11.99
CA ASN A 3 8.53 19.56 11.38
C ASN A 3 8.81 18.22 12.06
N TYR A 4 8.81 17.14 11.28
CA TYR A 4 9.02 15.77 11.75
C TYR A 4 10.30 15.14 11.20
N LYS A 5 10.82 14.16 11.94
CA LYS A 5 11.87 13.25 11.47
C LYS A 5 11.55 11.83 11.92
N ILE A 6 11.86 10.85 11.08
CA ILE A 6 11.65 9.43 11.38
C ILE A 6 12.85 8.63 10.88
N LYS A 7 13.24 7.63 11.67
CA LYS A 7 14.18 6.59 11.24
C LYS A 7 13.37 5.41 10.71
N VAL A 8 13.72 4.93 9.52
CA VAL A 8 13.11 3.76 8.89
C VAL A 8 14.15 2.65 8.75
N ASN A 9 13.73 1.40 8.96
CA ASN A 9 14.64 0.26 9.04
C ASN A 9 14.73 -0.55 7.74
N ASN A 10 13.74 -0.41 6.86
CA ASN A 10 13.65 -1.15 5.60
C ASN A 10 12.82 -0.37 4.56
N GLU A 11 12.83 -0.85 3.32
CA GLU A 11 12.11 -0.21 2.22
C GLU A 11 10.58 -0.14 2.45
N ALA A 12 9.99 -1.13 3.14
CA ALA A 12 8.56 -1.13 3.41
C ALA A 12 8.17 -0.03 4.40
N GLU A 13 8.90 0.11 5.50
CA GLU A 13 8.74 1.21 6.46
C GLU A 13 8.99 2.58 5.80
N SER A 14 9.98 2.66 4.89
CA SER A 14 10.27 3.89 4.14
C SER A 14 9.11 4.27 3.22
N ARG A 15 8.56 3.29 2.49
CA ARG A 15 7.38 3.49 1.62
C ARG A 15 6.19 3.98 2.43
N GLU A 16 5.86 3.26 3.49
CA GLU A 16 4.71 3.58 4.33
C GLU A 16 4.85 4.97 4.96
N ALA A 17 6.01 5.30 5.53
CA ALA A 17 6.24 6.61 6.12
C ALA A 17 6.02 7.74 5.10
N GLN A 18 6.46 7.56 3.85
CA GLN A 18 6.24 8.53 2.79
C GLN A 18 4.76 8.67 2.42
N GLU A 19 4.03 7.57 2.27
CA GLU A 19 2.59 7.57 1.99
C GLU A 19 1.82 8.30 3.11
N LEU A 20 2.15 8.01 4.37
CA LEU A 20 1.57 8.71 5.53
C LEU A 20 1.88 10.22 5.52
N PHE A 21 3.10 10.62 5.14
CA PHE A 21 3.42 12.04 4.99
C PHE A 21 2.66 12.70 3.83
N PHE A 22 2.41 11.99 2.72
CA PHE A 22 1.58 12.50 1.63
C PHE A 22 0.13 12.72 2.09
N GLU A 23 -0.43 11.82 2.89
CA GLU A 23 -1.78 11.98 3.47
C GLU A 23 -1.88 13.20 4.39
N LEU A 24 -0.79 13.55 5.08
CA LEU A 24 -0.73 14.79 5.86
C LEU A 24 -0.64 16.03 4.97
N GLY A 25 -0.19 15.91 3.71
CA GLY A 25 -0.03 17.01 2.76
C GLY A 25 1.42 17.42 2.49
N TYR A 26 2.41 16.62 2.93
CA TYR A 26 3.80 16.79 2.50
C TYR A 26 3.98 16.28 1.07
N CYS A 27 5.03 16.73 0.38
CA CYS A 27 5.42 16.19 -0.92
C CYS A 27 6.94 16.20 -1.09
N TRP A 28 7.44 15.52 -2.12
CA TRP A 28 8.82 15.76 -2.54
C TRP A 28 8.89 17.10 -3.30
N ASN A 29 10.05 17.76 -3.28
CA ASN A 29 10.29 18.95 -4.13
C ASN A 29 10.07 18.69 -5.63
N THR A 30 10.08 17.41 -6.03
CA THR A 30 9.88 16.96 -7.41
C THR A 30 8.48 16.38 -7.66
N GLY A 31 7.53 16.54 -6.74
CA GLY A 31 6.13 16.11 -6.88
C GLY A 31 5.66 15.06 -5.86
N LEU A 32 4.59 14.36 -6.21
CA LEU A 32 4.00 13.27 -5.41
C LEU A 32 4.56 11.91 -5.86
N GLY A 33 4.61 10.94 -4.94
CA GLY A 33 5.05 9.58 -5.21
C GLY A 33 6.25 9.14 -4.38
N VAL A 34 6.30 7.85 -4.03
CA VAL A 34 7.32 7.26 -3.17
C VAL A 34 8.67 7.21 -3.91
N LYS A 35 9.75 7.62 -3.24
CA LYS A 35 11.12 7.64 -3.78
C LYS A 35 12.14 7.26 -2.70
N ASN A 36 13.36 6.90 -3.09
CA ASN A 36 14.52 6.75 -2.20
C ASN A 36 14.25 5.80 -1.01
N LEU A 37 13.81 4.58 -1.32
CA LEU A 37 13.46 3.56 -0.34
C LEU A 37 14.65 3.06 0.48
N ASP A 38 15.86 3.30 -0.03
CA ASP A 38 17.16 3.01 0.59
C ASP A 38 17.55 4.02 1.70
N ALA A 39 16.83 5.14 1.81
CA ALA A 39 17.07 6.13 2.85
C ALA A 39 16.81 5.56 4.26
N LYS A 40 17.71 5.86 5.21
CA LYS A 40 17.56 5.46 6.62
C LYS A 40 16.75 6.44 7.44
N PHE A 41 16.68 7.69 7.00
CA PHE A 41 16.01 8.77 7.70
C PHE A 41 15.19 9.59 6.73
N LEU A 42 13.97 9.95 7.14
CA LEU A 42 13.10 10.88 6.43
C LEU A 42 12.84 12.09 7.30
N TYR A 43 12.82 13.27 6.69
CA TYR A 43 12.50 14.53 7.32
C TYR A 43 11.36 15.20 6.58
N ALA A 44 10.29 15.51 7.29
CA ALA A 44 9.16 16.26 6.79
C ALA A 44 9.27 17.68 7.35
N LYS A 45 9.68 18.65 6.53
CA LYS A 45 9.94 20.03 6.94
C LYS A 45 9.44 21.00 5.89
N ASN A 46 8.79 22.07 6.31
CA ASN A 46 8.27 23.12 5.40
C ASN A 46 7.41 22.53 4.26
N ASN A 47 6.55 21.56 4.58
CA ASN A 47 5.68 20.83 3.64
C ASN A 47 6.43 19.96 2.61
N THR A 48 7.73 19.73 2.81
CA THR A 48 8.57 18.93 1.90
C THR A 48 9.18 17.73 2.62
N ILE A 49 9.32 16.61 1.91
CA ILE A 49 10.04 15.43 2.36
C ILE A 49 11.48 15.50 1.85
N THR A 50 12.43 15.21 2.72
CA THR A 50 13.85 15.05 2.39
C THR A 50 14.39 13.79 3.06
N MET A 51 15.51 13.27 2.56
CA MET A 51 16.14 12.06 3.07
C MET A 51 17.46 12.35 3.79
N GLY A 52 17.87 11.43 4.65
CA GLY A 52 19.21 11.39 5.19
C GLY A 52 19.75 9.98 5.32
N TYR A 53 21.07 9.88 5.28
CA TYR A 53 21.81 8.62 5.34
C TYR A 53 22.67 8.51 6.60
N TYR A 54 22.93 9.63 7.28
CA TYR A 54 23.85 9.73 8.42
C TYR A 54 23.11 10.05 9.71
N SER A 55 23.49 9.40 10.81
CA SER A 55 22.89 9.57 12.14
C SER A 55 23.10 10.96 12.74
N ASP A 56 24.24 11.58 12.44
CA ASP A 56 24.63 12.83 13.09
C ASP A 56 23.71 13.98 12.65
N SER A 57 23.42 14.04 11.35
CA SER A 57 22.42 14.96 10.79
C SER A 57 21.01 14.70 11.31
N PHE A 58 20.69 13.46 11.68
CA PHE A 58 19.38 13.11 12.23
C PHE A 58 19.21 13.71 13.64
N SER A 59 20.22 13.57 14.49
CA SER A 59 20.19 14.10 15.87
C SER A 59 20.01 15.61 15.90
N ASP A 60 20.73 16.36 15.06
CA ASP A 60 20.84 17.83 15.15
C ASP A 60 19.75 18.62 14.41
N SER A 61 18.84 17.95 13.70
CA SER A 61 17.88 18.60 12.80
C SER A 61 16.80 19.48 13.47
N GLY A 62 16.65 19.45 14.80
CA GLY A 62 15.64 20.20 15.56
C GLY A 62 14.17 19.79 15.31
N SER A 63 13.91 18.90 14.35
CA SER A 63 12.58 18.34 14.07
C SER A 63 12.15 17.32 15.13
N LYS A 64 10.84 17.22 15.36
CA LYS A 64 10.25 16.26 16.30
C LYS A 64 10.44 14.84 15.78
N GLN A 65 11.11 14.00 16.57
CA GLN A 65 11.29 12.60 16.22
C GLN A 65 10.01 11.81 16.43
N LEU A 66 9.62 11.04 15.43
CA LEU A 66 8.48 10.14 15.46
C LEU A 66 8.93 8.69 15.29
N THR A 67 8.17 7.77 15.89
CA THR A 67 8.10 6.38 15.46
C THR A 67 7.06 6.21 14.36
N LEU A 68 7.12 5.11 13.61
CA LEU A 68 6.12 4.83 12.57
C LEU A 68 4.69 4.70 13.13
N PRO A 69 4.43 4.03 14.28
CA PRO A 69 3.12 4.05 14.93
C PRO A 69 2.63 5.46 15.27
N GLN A 70 3.49 6.33 15.79
CA GLN A 70 3.10 7.72 16.10
C GLN A 70 2.73 8.51 14.84
N LEU A 71 3.41 8.26 13.72
CA LEU A 71 3.05 8.88 12.44
C LEU A 71 1.66 8.41 11.98
N ARG A 72 1.36 7.12 12.09
CA ARG A 72 0.01 6.58 11.79
C ARG A 72 -1.07 7.24 12.64
N ASP A 73 -0.81 7.40 13.95
CA ASP A 73 -1.75 8.09 14.85
C ASP A 73 -2.02 9.53 14.39
N ILE A 74 -0.97 10.28 14.03
CA ILE A 74 -1.11 11.65 13.53
C ILE A 74 -1.95 11.70 12.26
N VAL A 75 -1.77 10.74 11.33
CA VAL A 75 -2.56 10.65 10.10
C VAL A 75 -4.03 10.39 10.40
N VAL A 76 -4.35 9.42 11.26
CA VAL A 76 -5.73 9.12 11.68
C VAL A 76 -6.41 10.36 12.25
N LEU A 77 -5.72 11.05 13.18
CA LEU A 77 -6.24 12.25 13.81
C LEU A 77 -6.36 13.43 12.82
N HIS A 78 -5.55 13.47 11.78
CA HIS A 78 -5.64 14.46 10.71
C HIS A 78 -6.83 14.22 9.78
N ARG A 79 -7.04 12.97 9.34
CA ARG A 79 -8.13 12.58 8.43
C ARG A 79 -9.51 12.84 9.02
N ASN A 80 -9.65 12.66 10.33
CA ASN A 80 -10.94 12.80 11.03
C ASN A 80 -12.05 11.91 10.42
N ASP A 81 -11.71 10.69 10.00
CA ASP A 81 -12.69 9.71 9.54
C ASP A 81 -13.06 8.74 10.68
N VAL A 82 -14.35 8.63 11.00
CA VAL A 82 -14.86 7.67 12.00
C VAL A 82 -14.53 6.21 11.66
N LYS A 83 -14.27 5.91 10.39
CA LYS A 83 -13.85 4.58 9.94
C LYS A 83 -12.47 4.17 10.44
N ASP A 84 -11.65 5.13 10.90
CA ASP A 84 -10.36 4.85 11.53
C ASP A 84 -10.51 4.37 12.98
N ALA A 85 -11.73 4.26 13.53
CA ALA A 85 -11.96 3.72 14.86
C ALA A 85 -11.45 2.27 14.96
N ASN A 86 -10.64 1.99 15.99
CA ASN A 86 -10.13 0.64 16.30
C ASN A 86 -10.74 0.05 17.58
N PHE A 87 -11.58 0.80 18.29
CA PHE A 87 -12.36 0.32 19.44
C PHE A 87 -13.80 0.87 19.41
N LYS A 88 -14.71 0.14 20.05
CA LYS A 88 -16.03 0.62 20.43
C LYS A 88 -16.22 0.52 21.93
N LEU A 89 -16.94 1.48 22.48
CA LEU A 89 -17.38 1.46 23.87
C LEU A 89 -18.89 1.49 23.91
N PHE A 90 -19.51 0.40 24.38
CA PHE A 90 -20.95 0.37 24.60
C PHE A 90 -21.31 1.24 25.82
N ILE A 91 -22.25 2.17 25.63
CA ILE A 91 -22.69 3.07 26.71
C ILE A 91 -23.99 2.57 27.32
N SER A 92 -25.03 2.41 26.50
CA SER A 92 -26.33 1.90 26.91
C SER A 92 -27.20 1.61 25.67
N PRO A 93 -28.30 0.85 25.79
CA PRO A 93 -29.22 0.64 24.67
C PRO A 93 -29.81 1.92 24.07
N SER A 94 -29.95 2.98 24.86
CA SER A 94 -30.50 4.27 24.39
C SER A 94 -29.45 5.19 23.77
N GLN A 95 -28.16 5.02 24.11
CA GLN A 95 -27.06 5.86 23.62
C GLN A 95 -26.16 5.15 22.60
N GLY A 96 -26.26 3.83 22.48
CA GLY A 96 -25.48 3.02 21.55
C GLY A 96 -24.01 2.87 21.98
N CYS A 97 -23.13 2.79 20.97
CA CYS A 97 -21.69 2.67 21.15
C CYS A 97 -20.97 3.94 20.70
N LEU A 98 -19.90 4.31 21.39
CA LEU A 98 -18.95 5.32 20.95
C LEU A 98 -17.85 4.69 20.10
N SER A 99 -17.51 5.33 18.99
CA SER A 99 -16.33 5.02 18.19
C SER A 99 -15.09 5.62 18.84
N LEU A 100 -14.09 4.78 19.08
CA LEU A 100 -12.86 5.13 19.75
C LEU A 100 -11.65 4.81 18.86
N TYR A 101 -10.65 5.67 18.93
CA TYR A 101 -9.32 5.39 18.42
C TYR A 101 -8.33 5.34 19.57
N LYS A 102 -7.70 4.18 19.77
CA LYS A 102 -6.59 3.99 20.69
C LYS A 102 -5.28 4.21 19.92
N ALA A 103 -4.59 5.28 20.25
CA ALA A 103 -3.29 5.62 19.67
C ALA A 103 -2.17 4.72 20.22
N SER A 104 -1.00 4.77 19.59
CA SER A 104 0.18 3.98 19.96
C SER A 104 0.76 4.30 21.34
N ASP A 105 0.41 5.45 21.92
CA ASP A 105 0.76 5.87 23.29
C ASP A 105 -0.30 5.50 24.34
N ASP A 106 -1.21 4.58 24.00
CA ASP A 106 -2.35 4.14 24.80
C ASP A 106 -3.38 5.24 25.14
N VAL A 107 -3.30 6.40 24.49
CA VAL A 107 -4.31 7.46 24.61
C VAL A 107 -5.52 7.16 23.73
N PHE A 108 -6.71 7.29 24.31
CA PHE A 108 -7.97 7.17 23.56
C PHE A 108 -8.46 8.52 23.05
N TYR A 109 -8.97 8.50 21.82
CA TYR A 109 -9.71 9.58 21.18
C TYR A 109 -11.14 9.12 20.92
N VAL A 110 -12.10 9.99 21.19
CA VAL A 110 -13.53 9.77 20.96
C VAL A 110 -13.92 10.51 19.70
N TYR A 111 -14.61 9.85 18.78
CA TYR A 111 -15.13 10.54 17.61
C TYR A 111 -16.35 11.37 18.00
N ALA A 112 -16.28 12.68 17.76
CA ALA A 112 -17.37 13.60 18.03
C ALA A 112 -18.21 13.80 16.76
N ASP A 113 -19.34 13.10 16.64
CA ASP A 113 -20.19 13.13 15.43
C ASP A 113 -20.65 14.54 15.02
N LYS A 114 -20.85 15.44 15.99
CA LYS A 114 -21.31 16.81 15.74
C LYS A 114 -20.23 17.67 15.05
N SER A 115 -18.98 17.54 15.49
CA SER A 115 -17.84 18.28 14.94
C SER A 115 -17.09 17.51 13.86
N LYS A 116 -17.42 16.23 13.65
CA LYS A 116 -16.75 15.31 12.72
C LYS A 116 -15.24 15.30 12.93
N CYS A 117 -14.83 15.18 14.19
CA CYS A 117 -13.41 15.16 14.55
C CYS A 117 -13.12 14.24 15.73
N TRP A 118 -11.85 13.88 15.87
CA TRP A 118 -11.34 13.13 17.01
C TRP A 118 -11.04 14.06 18.18
N ASP A 119 -11.70 13.83 19.31
CA ASP A 119 -11.44 14.54 20.56
C ASP A 119 -10.66 13.65 21.54
N LYS A 120 -9.57 14.17 22.10
CA LYS A 120 -8.80 13.46 23.12
C LYS A 120 -9.69 13.16 24.33
N SER A 121 -9.81 11.88 24.68
CA SER A 121 -10.58 11.46 25.84
C SER A 121 -9.99 12.04 27.11
N ARG A 122 -10.85 12.62 27.96
CA ARG A 122 -10.46 13.13 29.29
C ARG A 122 -10.48 12.04 30.36
N SER A 123 -11.00 10.86 30.05
CA SER A 123 -11.10 9.75 30.99
C SER A 123 -9.80 8.94 30.98
N VAL A 124 -9.02 9.08 32.05
CA VAL A 124 -7.72 8.42 32.29
C VAL A 124 -7.86 6.90 32.57
N GLY A 125 -9.06 6.32 32.42
CA GLY A 125 -9.32 4.95 32.81
C GLY A 125 -10.57 4.36 32.19
N ILE A 126 -10.66 4.35 30.85
CA ILE A 126 -11.64 3.48 30.18
C ILE A 126 -11.26 2.05 30.57
N LYS A 127 -12.07 1.42 31.42
CA LYS A 127 -11.80 0.05 31.89
C LYS A 127 -12.02 -0.90 30.71
N ASN A 128 -11.05 -1.77 30.44
CA ASN A 128 -11.05 -2.74 29.32
C ASN A 128 -12.29 -3.66 29.25
N LYS A 129 -13.17 -3.71 30.26
CA LYS A 129 -14.29 -4.66 30.31
C LYS A 129 -15.39 -4.36 29.30
N ASP A 130 -15.56 -3.09 28.91
CA ASP A 130 -16.62 -2.66 27.99
C ASP A 130 -16.04 -2.15 26.64
N LEU A 131 -14.73 -2.31 26.46
CA LEU A 131 -14.01 -1.97 25.23
C LEU A 131 -13.97 -3.18 24.31
N GLU A 132 -14.65 -3.06 23.18
CA GLU A 132 -14.61 -4.06 22.13
C GLU A 132 -13.65 -3.58 21.03
N PRO A 133 -12.53 -4.27 20.76
CA PRO A 133 -11.71 -3.94 19.60
C PRO A 133 -12.56 -4.09 18.35
N ILE A 134 -12.56 -3.06 17.51
CA ILE A 134 -13.06 -3.19 16.15
C ILE A 134 -11.99 -4.03 15.46
N GLN A 135 -12.33 -5.26 15.06
CA GLN A 135 -11.40 -6.07 14.29
C GLN A 135 -11.09 -5.33 12.99
N ASP A 136 -9.98 -4.58 12.99
CA ASP A 136 -9.35 -4.15 11.78
C ASP A 136 -8.92 -5.42 11.06
N SER A 137 -9.39 -5.55 9.83
CA SER A 137 -8.77 -6.36 8.79
C SER A 137 -7.32 -5.92 8.66
N LYS A 138 -6.45 -6.43 9.53
CA LYS A 138 -5.02 -6.43 9.30
C LYS A 138 -4.83 -7.19 8.00
N LYS A 139 -4.64 -6.45 6.91
CA LYS A 139 -3.72 -6.92 5.86
C LYS A 139 -2.38 -7.04 6.58
N ASP A 140 -2.10 -8.23 7.09
CA ASP A 140 -0.74 -8.55 7.48
C ASP A 140 0.16 -8.28 6.26
N GLU A 141 1.38 -7.77 6.49
CA GLU A 141 2.39 -7.48 5.46
C GLU A 141 2.71 -8.69 4.53
N GLN A 142 2.18 -9.87 4.85
CA GLN A 142 2.26 -11.11 4.08
C GLN A 142 1.09 -11.32 3.08
N GLY A 143 0.16 -10.36 2.96
CA GLY A 143 -1.01 -10.47 2.06
C GLY A 143 -2.11 -11.39 2.57
N LEU A 144 -2.14 -11.67 3.89
CA LEU A 144 -3.21 -12.43 4.52
C LEU A 144 -4.46 -11.55 4.69
N ILE A 145 -5.63 -12.19 4.62
CA ILE A 145 -6.94 -11.54 4.75
C ILE A 145 -7.71 -12.15 5.92
N SER A 146 -8.59 -11.36 6.53
CA SER A 146 -9.49 -11.87 7.56
C SER A 146 -10.55 -12.80 6.97
N GLY A 147 -11.21 -13.60 7.81
CA GLY A 147 -12.37 -14.39 7.38
C GLY A 147 -13.52 -13.54 6.82
N ALA A 148 -13.73 -12.34 7.38
CA ALA A 148 -14.71 -11.40 6.87
C ALA A 148 -14.35 -10.88 5.47
N ASP A 149 -13.08 -10.55 5.24
CA ASP A 149 -12.61 -10.12 3.91
C ASP A 149 -12.60 -11.25 2.90
N ALA A 150 -12.31 -12.48 3.34
CA ALA A 150 -12.42 -13.68 2.52
C ALA A 150 -13.85 -13.86 2.00
N LEU A 151 -14.86 -13.75 2.87
CA LEU A 151 -16.26 -13.86 2.45
C LEU A 151 -16.68 -12.73 1.50
N ARG A 152 -16.22 -11.49 1.72
CA ARG A 152 -16.47 -10.37 0.78
C ARG A 152 -15.81 -10.62 -0.57
N ALA A 153 -14.56 -11.07 -0.58
CA ALA A 153 -13.84 -11.38 -1.80
C ALA A 153 -14.51 -12.50 -2.61
N LEU A 154 -15.00 -13.55 -1.95
CA LEU A 154 -15.79 -14.60 -2.58
C LEU A 154 -17.10 -14.07 -3.17
N ALA A 155 -17.80 -13.16 -2.46
CA ALA A 155 -19.02 -12.51 -2.96
C ALA A 155 -18.75 -11.63 -4.19
N ASP A 156 -17.57 -10.99 -4.25
CA ASP A 156 -17.08 -10.25 -5.42
C ASP A 156 -16.57 -11.17 -6.57
N GLY A 157 -16.71 -12.50 -6.44
CA GLY A 157 -16.26 -13.47 -7.45
C GLY A 157 -14.75 -13.69 -7.50
N ARG A 158 -14.00 -13.29 -6.46
CA ARG A 158 -12.56 -13.51 -6.37
C ARG A 158 -12.26 -14.85 -5.70
N GLU A 159 -11.14 -15.46 -6.08
CA GLU A 159 -10.69 -16.70 -5.46
C GLU A 159 -9.89 -16.43 -4.18
N VAL A 160 -10.23 -17.18 -3.13
CA VAL A 160 -9.57 -17.14 -1.81
C VAL A 160 -8.96 -18.51 -1.53
N GLU A 161 -7.75 -18.50 -0.97
CA GLU A 161 -7.02 -19.70 -0.54
C GLU A 161 -6.83 -19.69 0.97
N PHE A 162 -6.80 -20.89 1.57
CA PHE A 162 -6.35 -21.11 2.93
C PHE A 162 -5.10 -21.99 2.95
N LEU A 163 -4.29 -21.83 4.00
CA LEU A 163 -3.11 -22.66 4.20
C LEU A 163 -3.50 -24.01 4.84
N HIS A 164 -3.38 -25.10 4.07
CA HIS A 164 -3.56 -26.47 4.52
C HIS A 164 -2.22 -27.08 4.93
N ASP A 165 -2.17 -27.77 6.07
CA ASP A 165 -0.93 -28.27 6.69
C ASP A 165 -0.08 -29.14 5.75
N SER A 166 -0.70 -30.01 4.96
CA SER A 166 0.00 -30.92 4.04
C SER A 166 0.02 -30.52 2.56
N HIS A 167 -0.83 -29.59 2.13
CA HIS A 167 -1.02 -29.28 0.70
C HIS A 167 -0.64 -27.82 0.35
N GLY A 168 -0.20 -27.05 1.34
CA GLY A 168 0.08 -25.63 1.14
C GLY A 168 -1.21 -24.84 0.89
N TRP A 169 -1.15 -23.85 0.01
CA TRP A 169 -2.28 -23.00 -0.30
C TRP A 169 -3.31 -23.71 -1.17
N VAL A 170 -4.54 -23.82 -0.70
CA VAL A 170 -5.64 -24.50 -1.39
C VAL A 170 -6.91 -23.65 -1.33
N ASN A 171 -7.81 -23.85 -2.29
CA ASN A 171 -9.05 -23.06 -2.38
C ASN A 171 -9.95 -23.24 -1.14
N CYS A 172 -10.50 -22.15 -0.61
CA CYS A 172 -11.30 -22.17 0.62
C CYS A 172 -12.77 -22.59 0.45
N LEU A 173 -13.25 -22.90 -0.76
CA LEU A 173 -14.63 -23.33 -1.02
C LEU A 173 -15.01 -24.64 -0.32
N GLY A 174 -14.03 -25.43 0.14
CA GLY A 174 -14.26 -26.63 0.96
C GLY A 174 -14.51 -26.33 2.45
N LEU A 175 -14.28 -25.10 2.90
CA LEU A 175 -14.53 -24.68 4.28
C LEU A 175 -15.97 -24.18 4.44
N ASN A 176 -16.57 -24.47 5.59
CA ASN A 176 -17.84 -23.85 5.96
C ASN A 176 -17.62 -22.41 6.49
N ILE A 177 -18.69 -21.62 6.58
CA ILE A 177 -18.61 -20.21 6.98
C ILE A 177 -17.96 -20.05 8.37
N GLU A 178 -18.30 -20.92 9.32
CA GLU A 178 -17.74 -20.89 10.67
C GLU A 178 -16.22 -21.08 10.66
N GLN A 179 -15.73 -22.03 9.87
CA GLN A 179 -14.31 -22.28 9.68
C GLN A 179 -13.59 -21.09 9.06
N VAL A 180 -14.20 -20.42 8.08
CA VAL A 180 -13.62 -19.22 7.44
C VAL A 180 -13.50 -18.05 8.44
N ILE A 181 -14.50 -17.83 9.29
CA ILE A 181 -14.49 -16.69 10.24
C ILE A 181 -13.80 -16.99 11.57
N SER A 182 -13.58 -18.27 11.90
CA SER A 182 -13.00 -18.71 13.18
C SER A 182 -11.57 -18.21 13.46
N GLY A 183 -10.85 -17.77 12.41
CA GLY A 183 -9.44 -17.41 12.49
C GLY A 183 -8.49 -18.61 12.64
N LEU A 184 -9.00 -19.85 12.55
CA LEU A 184 -8.19 -21.07 12.62
C LEU A 184 -7.27 -21.24 11.42
N PHE A 185 -7.67 -20.71 10.26
CA PHE A 185 -6.93 -20.83 9.02
C PHE A 185 -6.32 -19.49 8.60
N LYS A 186 -5.10 -19.54 8.09
CA LYS A 186 -4.51 -18.39 7.38
C LYS A 186 -5.14 -18.31 6.00
N LEU A 187 -5.73 -17.17 5.68
CA LEU A 187 -6.43 -16.93 4.42
C LEU A 187 -5.68 -15.89 3.59
N ARG A 188 -5.73 -16.01 2.27
CA ARG A 188 -5.21 -15.00 1.33
C ARG A 188 -6.06 -14.95 0.07
N LEU A 189 -5.97 -13.85 -0.68
CA LEU A 189 -6.42 -13.85 -2.07
C LEU A 189 -5.48 -14.72 -2.90
N LYS A 190 -6.04 -15.53 -3.80
CA LYS A 190 -5.22 -16.30 -4.73
C LYS A 190 -4.43 -15.32 -5.63
N PRO A 191 -3.09 -15.46 -5.72
CA PRO A 191 -2.32 -14.66 -6.67
C PRO A 191 -2.86 -14.85 -8.09
N ARG A 192 -3.15 -13.74 -8.78
CA ARG A 192 -3.60 -13.79 -10.17
C ARG A 192 -2.39 -14.08 -11.06
N THR A 193 -2.30 -15.31 -11.56
CA THR A 193 -1.34 -15.68 -12.61
C THR A 193 -2.02 -15.54 -13.96
N ILE A 194 -1.33 -14.92 -14.92
CA ILE A 194 -1.81 -14.84 -16.30
C ILE A 194 -1.07 -15.90 -17.12
N THR A 195 -1.80 -16.72 -17.86
CA THR A 195 -1.20 -17.67 -18.81
C THR A 195 -1.22 -17.03 -20.19
N LEU A 196 -0.05 -16.76 -20.76
CA LEU A 196 0.09 -16.19 -22.09
C LEU A 196 0.08 -17.33 -23.14
N ASN A 197 -1.08 -17.62 -23.73
CA ASN A 197 -1.24 -18.60 -24.82
C ASN A 197 -1.41 -17.91 -26.19
N VAL A 198 -0.76 -16.76 -26.38
CA VAL A 198 -0.83 -16.00 -27.64
C VAL A 198 0.54 -15.97 -28.30
N GLU A 199 0.57 -16.07 -29.63
CA GLU A 199 1.80 -15.86 -30.39
C GLU A 199 2.20 -14.38 -30.29
N ILE A 200 3.29 -14.11 -29.57
CA ILE A 200 3.87 -12.78 -29.45
C ILE A 200 4.95 -12.66 -30.53
N PRO A 201 4.98 -11.55 -31.31
CA PRO A 201 6.05 -11.31 -32.28
C PRO A 201 7.42 -11.36 -31.62
N ALA A 202 8.37 -12.06 -32.24
CA ALA A 202 9.74 -12.11 -31.76
C ALA A 202 10.40 -10.73 -31.84
N PRO A 203 11.16 -10.30 -30.82
CA PRO A 203 11.90 -9.06 -30.89
C PRO A 203 13.05 -9.17 -31.89
N PHE A 204 13.58 -8.03 -32.32
CA PHE A 204 14.78 -7.94 -33.14
C PHE A 204 15.84 -7.03 -32.49
N GLU A 205 17.07 -7.12 -32.97
CA GLU A 205 18.15 -6.21 -32.60
C GLU A 205 18.22 -5.05 -33.61
N PRO A 206 17.84 -3.82 -33.23
CA PRO A 206 17.93 -2.66 -34.11
C PRO A 206 19.38 -2.24 -34.34
N LYS A 207 19.64 -1.71 -35.54
CA LYS A 207 20.92 -1.14 -35.97
C LYS A 207 20.86 0.38 -35.92
N GLU A 208 22.03 1.01 -35.90
CA GLU A 208 22.14 2.47 -35.91
C GLU A 208 21.34 3.08 -37.09
N GLY A 209 20.46 4.02 -36.77
CA GLY A 209 19.52 4.67 -37.68
C GLY A 209 18.19 3.94 -37.88
N GLU A 210 17.97 2.74 -37.33
CA GLU A 210 16.69 2.04 -37.45
C GLU A 210 15.67 2.53 -36.40
N GLU A 211 14.45 2.80 -36.85
CA GLU A 211 13.32 3.04 -35.96
C GLU A 211 12.86 1.72 -35.33
N TYR A 212 12.55 1.76 -34.03
CA TYR A 212 12.05 0.61 -33.28
C TYR A 212 11.02 1.03 -32.23
N PHE A 213 10.16 0.08 -31.89
CA PHE A 213 9.16 0.22 -30.85
C PHE A 213 9.55 -0.59 -29.61
N LEU A 214 9.27 -0.07 -28.42
CA LEU A 214 9.58 -0.73 -27.14
C LEU A 214 8.47 -0.50 -26.11
N LEU A 215 8.44 -1.36 -25.08
CA LEU A 215 7.52 -1.20 -23.95
C LEU A 215 7.91 0.01 -23.10
N ASN A 216 7.04 1.01 -23.00
CA ASN A 216 7.30 2.24 -22.27
C ASN A 216 6.28 2.45 -21.13
N PRO A 217 6.73 2.42 -19.85
CA PRO A 217 5.83 2.65 -18.72
C PRO A 217 5.39 4.11 -18.57
N PHE A 218 6.01 5.04 -19.29
CA PHE A 218 5.68 6.47 -19.23
C PHE A 218 4.56 6.88 -20.20
N GLN A 219 4.14 5.99 -21.10
CA GLN A 219 3.07 6.26 -22.07
C GLN A 219 1.80 5.48 -21.70
N GLU A 220 0.64 6.12 -21.74
CA GLU A 220 -0.65 5.45 -21.46
C GLU A 220 -0.93 4.31 -22.44
N CYS A 221 -0.42 4.38 -23.68
CA CYS A 221 -0.53 3.31 -24.66
C CYS A 221 0.37 2.09 -24.34
N GLY A 222 1.35 2.24 -23.43
CA GLY A 222 2.25 1.19 -22.97
C GLY A 222 3.47 0.93 -23.85
N TYR A 223 3.68 1.75 -24.87
CA TYR A 223 4.83 1.67 -25.78
C TYR A 223 5.25 3.04 -26.32
N ASP A 224 6.41 3.09 -26.94
CA ASP A 224 6.95 4.29 -27.58
C ASP A 224 7.88 3.90 -28.74
N ALA A 225 8.26 4.87 -29.56
CA ALA A 225 9.13 4.68 -30.73
C ALA A 225 10.39 5.56 -30.65
N TYR A 226 11.53 4.97 -31.01
CA TYR A 226 12.83 5.65 -31.01
C TYR A 226 13.62 5.28 -32.27
N ILE A 227 14.59 6.12 -32.62
CA ILE A 227 15.62 5.79 -33.61
C ILE A 227 16.83 5.29 -32.83
N PHE A 228 17.33 4.11 -33.18
CA PHE A 228 18.50 3.54 -32.51
C PHE A 228 19.75 4.34 -32.90
N ASP A 229 20.36 5.03 -31.94
CA ASP A 229 21.53 5.88 -32.11
C ASP A 229 22.83 5.23 -31.59
N SER A 230 22.76 3.97 -31.13
CA SER A 230 23.87 3.17 -30.60
C SER A 230 24.60 3.78 -29.39
N ASN A 231 24.05 4.85 -28.81
CA ASN A 231 24.56 5.39 -27.55
C ASN A 231 24.24 4.42 -26.41
N GLY A 232 25.01 4.49 -25.32
CA GLY A 232 24.90 3.54 -24.20
C GLY A 232 23.50 3.44 -23.55
N CYS A 233 22.62 4.42 -23.79
CA CYS A 233 21.23 4.41 -23.31
C CYS A 233 20.32 3.46 -24.10
N ASP A 234 20.53 3.29 -25.41
CA ASP A 234 19.65 2.47 -26.26
C ASP A 234 19.71 0.98 -25.92
N HIS A 235 20.89 0.49 -25.55
CA HIS A 235 21.06 -0.87 -25.06
C HIS A 235 20.29 -1.14 -23.75
N ILE A 236 19.94 -0.11 -22.98
CA ILE A 236 19.08 -0.23 -21.80
C ILE A 236 17.61 -0.30 -22.22
N TYR A 237 17.21 0.50 -23.22
CA TYR A 237 15.82 0.57 -23.67
C TYR A 237 15.33 -0.69 -24.39
N VAL A 238 16.23 -1.41 -25.07
CA VAL A 238 15.88 -2.66 -25.79
C VAL A 238 15.95 -3.93 -24.93
N GLN A 239 16.21 -3.83 -23.61
CA GLN A 239 16.37 -5.00 -22.72
C GLN A 239 15.17 -5.94 -22.68
N PHE A 240 13.96 -5.41 -22.89
CA PHE A 240 12.72 -6.19 -22.94
C PHE A 240 12.30 -6.60 -24.36
N GLY A 241 13.13 -6.27 -25.35
CA GLY A 241 12.86 -6.45 -26.77
C GLY A 241 12.56 -5.14 -27.49
N ALA A 242 12.78 -5.17 -28.80
CA ALA A 242 12.42 -4.13 -29.75
C ALA A 242 11.58 -4.75 -30.88
N TRP A 243 10.59 -4.01 -31.38
CA TRP A 243 9.70 -4.45 -32.44
C TRP A 243 9.75 -3.49 -33.61
N ARG A 244 9.63 -4.02 -34.83
CA ARG A 244 9.85 -3.24 -36.07
C ARG A 244 8.66 -2.35 -36.39
N THR A 245 7.47 -2.71 -35.89
CA THR A 245 6.23 -2.03 -36.24
C THR A 245 5.36 -1.76 -35.03
N GLU A 246 4.55 -0.71 -35.13
CA GLU A 246 3.56 -0.35 -34.11
C GLU A 246 2.54 -1.50 -33.86
N GLU A 247 2.18 -2.24 -34.90
CA GLU A 247 1.23 -3.36 -34.80
C GLU A 247 1.82 -4.55 -34.04
N GLU A 248 3.11 -4.80 -34.15
CA GLU A 248 3.80 -5.84 -33.37
C GLU A 248 3.79 -5.49 -31.88
N ILE A 249 4.19 -4.26 -31.51
CA ILE A 249 4.21 -3.85 -30.11
C ILE A 249 2.80 -3.75 -29.50
N LYS A 250 1.79 -3.36 -30.28
CA LYS A 250 0.38 -3.41 -29.83
C LYS A 250 -0.04 -4.81 -29.43
N LYS A 251 0.37 -5.85 -30.16
CA LYS A 251 0.09 -7.25 -29.79
C LYS A 251 0.79 -7.64 -28.49
N VAL A 252 2.03 -7.19 -28.29
CA VAL A 252 2.79 -7.44 -27.05
C VAL A 252 2.10 -6.77 -25.86
N VAL A 253 1.76 -5.49 -25.98
CA VAL A 253 1.05 -4.73 -24.93
C VAL A 253 -0.32 -5.35 -24.65
N ALA A 254 -1.06 -5.74 -25.69
CA ALA A 254 -2.35 -6.41 -25.54
C ALA A 254 -2.22 -7.77 -24.86
N ALA A 255 -1.16 -8.54 -25.12
CA ALA A 255 -0.90 -9.81 -24.44
C ALA A 255 -0.63 -9.59 -22.94
N LEU A 256 0.19 -8.60 -22.60
CA LEU A 256 0.50 -8.25 -21.21
C LEU A 256 -0.72 -7.68 -20.46
N ARG A 257 -1.55 -6.87 -21.13
CA ARG A 257 -2.78 -6.31 -20.57
C ARG A 257 -3.93 -7.31 -20.50
N GLY A 258 -4.04 -8.20 -21.48
CA GLY A 258 -5.11 -9.19 -21.64
C GLY A 258 -5.11 -10.30 -20.59
N GLY A 259 -4.05 -10.38 -19.77
CA GLY A 259 -4.05 -11.16 -18.53
C GLY A 259 -4.86 -10.51 -17.38
N VAL A 260 -5.17 -9.22 -17.47
CA VAL A 260 -6.05 -8.50 -16.54
C VAL A 260 -7.39 -8.30 -17.25
N LYS A 261 -8.18 -9.36 -17.39
CA LYS A 261 -9.63 -9.18 -17.55
C LYS A 261 -10.18 -8.86 -16.16
N ALA A 262 -10.77 -7.66 -16.03
CA ALA A 262 -11.43 -7.18 -14.82
C ALA A 262 -12.52 -8.15 -14.37
#